data_AF-A0A1M3NCL7-F1
#
_entry.id   AF-A0A1M3NCL7-F1
#
_cell.length_a   1.000
_cell.length_b   1.000
_cell.length_c   1.000
_cell.angle_alpha   90.00
_cell.angle_beta   90.00
_cell.angle_gamma   90.00
#
_symmetry.space_group_name_H-M   'P 1'
#
loop_
_entity.id
_entity.type
_entity.pdbx_description
1 polymer ?
#
loop_
_entity_poly.entity_id
_entity_poly.type
_entity_poly.pdbx_seq_one_letter_code
_entity_poly.pdbx_strand_id
1 'polypeptide(L)'
;MNKKISVTACAARTARTRLETFSIAALVVMGLLGSACTVDDLTSREPYTPSSHEPAPSELPPSNPAGTGEKVSVKIDNEKGGQVELSDGTKIDVPPGALPPDVDTITVTSSLEPAPSEYKTVSPVFVFEPAGTVFLKPLQVTLPISMSQGLDSTSKLTILWSRHRADGFDMIPTTFALSSSAVTAVGEVTHFSKGMVGEKYVVDPHPAPDPYAD
;
A
#
# COMPACT_ATOMS: atom_id res chain seq x y z
N MET A 1 7.57 68.52 15.71
CA MET A 1 6.60 67.49 16.15
C MET A 1 6.37 66.51 15.02
N ASN A 2 6.63 65.22 15.23
CA ASN A 2 6.03 64.12 14.45
C ASN A 2 6.16 62.83 15.26
N LYS A 3 5.01 62.33 15.73
CA LYS A 3 4.84 61.07 16.48
C LYS A 3 5.10 59.88 15.55
N LYS A 4 5.94 58.93 15.96
CA LYS A 4 5.92 57.56 15.42
C LYS A 4 5.37 56.62 16.51
N ILE A 5 4.31 55.93 16.13
CA ILE A 5 3.48 55.05 16.93
C ILE A 5 4.15 53.68 16.98
N SER A 6 4.34 53.15 18.19
CA SER A 6 4.82 51.79 18.45
C SER A 6 3.64 50.82 18.28
N VAL A 7 3.81 49.78 17.45
CA VAL A 7 2.81 48.71 17.31
C VAL A 7 3.40 47.43 17.92
N THR A 8 2.94 47.14 19.13
CA THR A 8 3.12 45.87 19.83
C THR A 8 2.15 44.84 19.24
N ALA A 9 2.67 43.80 18.58
CA ALA A 9 1.86 42.66 18.16
C ALA A 9 1.80 41.63 19.31
N CYS A 10 0.59 41.44 19.81
CA CYS A 10 0.23 40.53 20.90
C CYS A 10 0.17 39.08 20.39
N ALA A 11 0.76 38.15 21.12
CA ALA A 11 0.68 36.72 20.87
C ALA A 11 -0.74 36.20 21.17
N ALA A 12 -1.41 35.62 20.17
CA ALA A 12 -2.65 34.86 20.37
C ALA A 12 -2.38 33.38 20.14
N ARG A 13 -2.10 32.69 21.24
CA ARG A 13 -1.98 31.24 21.35
C ARG A 13 -3.39 30.66 21.43
N THR A 14 -3.96 30.22 20.31
CA THR A 14 -5.27 29.55 20.32
C THR A 14 -5.10 28.05 20.40
N ALA A 15 -5.06 27.54 21.64
CA ALA A 15 -5.39 26.16 21.92
C ALA A 15 -6.88 25.95 21.65
N ARG A 16 -7.26 24.94 20.85
CA ARG A 16 -8.62 24.41 20.84
C ARG A 16 -8.59 22.97 21.30
N THR A 17 -9.13 22.83 22.49
CA THR A 17 -9.36 21.64 23.29
C THR A 17 -10.43 20.75 22.64
N ARG A 18 -10.26 19.43 22.82
CA ARG A 18 -11.30 18.38 22.73
C ARG A 18 -12.60 18.82 23.41
N LEU A 19 -13.76 18.32 22.95
CA LEU A 19 -14.58 17.29 23.64
C LEU A 19 -15.95 17.08 22.93
N GLU A 20 -16.54 15.89 23.11
CA GLU A 20 -17.97 15.50 22.95
C GLU A 20 -18.52 15.27 21.51
N THR A 21 -19.30 14.24 21.13
CA THR A 21 -19.89 13.07 21.79
C THR A 21 -20.46 12.15 20.69
N PHE A 22 -20.04 10.88 20.63
CA PHE A 22 -20.65 9.89 19.74
C PHE A 22 -21.71 9.11 20.50
N SER A 23 -22.96 9.31 20.10
CA SER A 23 -24.12 8.55 20.57
C SER A 23 -24.23 7.26 19.75
N ILE A 24 -24.03 6.10 20.36
CA ILE A 24 -24.28 4.79 19.76
C ILE A 24 -25.47 4.17 20.52
N ALA A 25 -26.63 4.16 19.87
CA ALA A 25 -27.78 3.38 20.30
C ALA A 25 -27.84 2.11 19.45
N ALA A 26 -27.57 0.98 20.09
CA ALA A 26 -27.82 -0.36 19.57
C ALA A 26 -29.33 -0.60 19.47
N LEU A 27 -29.77 -1.27 18.39
CA LEU A 27 -31.11 -1.82 18.30
C LEU A 27 -31.03 -3.24 17.74
N VAL A 28 -31.02 -4.19 18.66
CA VAL A 28 -31.25 -5.62 18.45
C VAL A 28 -32.76 -5.83 18.46
N VAL A 29 -33.35 -6.41 17.41
CA VAL A 29 -34.65 -7.08 17.51
C VAL A 29 -34.59 -8.45 16.85
N MET A 30 -34.96 -9.40 17.68
CA MET A 30 -35.08 -10.85 17.56
C MET A 30 -36.36 -11.21 16.78
N GLY A 31 -36.30 -12.23 15.93
CA GLY A 31 -37.47 -12.79 15.23
C GLY A 31 -37.39 -14.31 15.15
N LEU A 32 -38.34 -14.98 15.81
CA LEU A 32 -38.45 -16.40 16.14
C LEU A 32 -39.24 -17.24 15.11
N LEU A 33 -38.87 -18.54 15.04
CA LEU A 33 -39.70 -19.78 14.94
C LEU A 33 -40.56 -20.14 13.70
N GLY A 34 -40.46 -21.44 13.36
CA GLY A 34 -41.38 -22.25 12.54
C GLY A 34 -40.62 -22.96 11.40
N SER A 35 -40.75 -24.25 11.08
CA SER A 35 -41.62 -25.35 11.51
C SER A 35 -40.99 -26.68 11.06
N ALA A 36 -41.43 -27.78 11.67
CA ALA A 36 -41.01 -29.16 11.45
C ALA A 36 -41.59 -29.82 10.17
N CYS A 37 -41.16 -31.08 9.96
CA CYS A 37 -41.61 -32.13 9.02
C CYS A 37 -40.81 -32.16 7.69
N THR A 38 -40.31 -33.27 7.14
CA THR A 38 -40.57 -34.72 7.30
C THR A 38 -39.28 -35.53 7.06
N VAL A 39 -39.27 -36.78 7.53
CA VAL A 39 -38.37 -37.85 7.07
C VAL A 39 -38.98 -38.48 5.83
N ASP A 40 -38.22 -38.61 4.75
CA ASP A 40 -38.51 -39.53 3.65
C ASP A 40 -37.25 -40.32 3.30
N ASP A 41 -37.51 -41.62 3.22
CA ASP A 41 -36.63 -42.76 3.02
C ASP A 41 -36.48 -43.08 1.52
N LEU A 42 -35.56 -44.00 1.21
CA LEU A 42 -35.40 -44.73 -0.04
C LEU A 42 -34.44 -44.15 -1.11
N THR A 43 -33.21 -44.69 -1.02
CA THR A 43 -32.50 -45.37 -2.12
C THR A 43 -32.64 -44.77 -3.52
N SER A 44 -31.66 -43.95 -3.90
CA SER A 44 -31.21 -43.88 -5.29
C SER A 44 -29.69 -43.97 -5.30
N ARG A 45 -29.17 -45.17 -5.58
CA ARG A 45 -27.78 -45.36 -5.98
C ARG A 45 -27.65 -44.80 -7.39
N GLU A 46 -27.31 -43.52 -7.47
CA GLU A 46 -26.84 -42.90 -8.70
C GLU A 46 -25.63 -43.70 -9.21
N PRO A 47 -25.57 -44.05 -10.51
CA PRO A 47 -24.38 -44.66 -11.09
C PRO A 47 -23.21 -43.69 -10.93
N TYR A 48 -22.15 -44.17 -10.31
CA TYR A 48 -20.86 -43.48 -10.20
C TYR A 48 -20.37 -43.17 -11.61
N THR A 49 -20.65 -41.97 -12.12
CA THR A 49 -19.87 -41.41 -13.21
C THR A 49 -18.49 -41.16 -12.63
N PRO A 50 -17.42 -41.78 -13.14
CA PRO A 50 -16.08 -41.34 -12.78
C PRO A 50 -16.01 -39.87 -13.16
N SER A 51 -15.99 -39.01 -12.14
CA SER A 51 -15.78 -37.58 -12.29
C SER A 51 -14.48 -37.45 -13.06
N SER A 52 -14.59 -37.11 -14.34
CA SER A 52 -13.47 -36.62 -15.13
C SER A 52 -12.83 -35.55 -14.26
N HIS A 53 -11.65 -35.87 -13.72
CA HIS A 53 -10.82 -34.95 -12.98
C HIS A 53 -10.39 -33.88 -13.98
N GLU A 54 -11.29 -32.94 -14.26
CA GLU A 54 -10.95 -31.70 -14.93
C GLU A 54 -9.93 -31.06 -13.99
N PRO A 55 -8.65 -30.92 -14.41
CA PRO A 55 -7.67 -30.30 -13.56
C PRO A 55 -8.24 -28.93 -13.18
N ALA A 56 -8.28 -28.66 -11.87
CA ALA A 56 -8.72 -27.37 -11.35
C ALA A 56 -8.10 -26.27 -12.23
N PRO A 57 -8.89 -25.29 -12.71
CA PRO A 57 -8.36 -24.19 -13.51
C PRO A 57 -7.14 -23.67 -12.78
N SER A 58 -5.97 -23.72 -13.39
CA SER A 58 -4.76 -23.17 -12.80
C SER A 58 -5.10 -21.74 -12.42
N GLU A 59 -5.30 -21.47 -11.12
CA GLU A 59 -5.61 -20.14 -10.66
C GLU A 59 -4.46 -19.27 -11.15
N LEU A 60 -4.78 -18.36 -12.06
CA LEU A 60 -3.78 -17.42 -12.55
C LEU A 60 -3.21 -16.73 -11.32
N PRO A 61 -1.88 -16.59 -11.22
CA PRO A 61 -1.29 -15.87 -10.10
C PRO A 61 -1.97 -14.51 -9.97
N PRO A 62 -2.16 -14.00 -8.73
CA PRO A 62 -2.80 -12.70 -8.53
C PRO A 62 -2.11 -11.66 -9.41
N SER A 63 -2.89 -10.96 -10.24
CA SER A 63 -2.34 -9.97 -11.16
C SER A 63 -1.99 -8.71 -10.39
N ASN A 64 -0.68 -8.45 -10.24
CA ASN A 64 -0.20 -7.23 -9.61
C ASN A 64 -0.67 -5.99 -10.41
N PRO A 65 -1.13 -4.93 -9.72
CA PRO A 65 -1.58 -3.71 -10.39
C PRO A 65 -0.45 -3.06 -11.19
N ALA A 66 -0.74 -2.69 -12.43
CA ALA A 66 0.12 -1.85 -13.26
C ALA A 66 -0.14 -0.36 -12.96
N GLY A 67 0.89 0.47 -13.09
CA GLY A 67 0.81 1.92 -12.94
C GLY A 67 0.21 2.61 -14.15
N THR A 68 0.21 3.94 -14.10
CA THR A 68 -0.43 4.80 -15.12
C THR A 68 0.54 5.28 -16.20
N GLY A 69 1.84 5.13 -15.99
CA GLY A 69 2.89 5.77 -16.81
C GLY A 69 3.08 7.25 -16.48
N GLU A 70 2.36 7.81 -15.51
CA GLU A 70 2.53 9.19 -15.07
C GLU A 70 3.96 9.42 -14.59
N LYS A 71 4.54 10.56 -14.99
CA LYS A 71 5.90 10.94 -14.68
C LYS A 71 5.96 12.41 -14.28
N VAL A 72 6.57 12.69 -13.13
CA VAL A 72 6.79 14.04 -12.61
C VAL A 72 8.27 14.24 -12.35
N SER A 73 8.82 15.36 -12.82
CA SER A 73 10.23 15.73 -12.61
C SER A 73 10.30 17.13 -12.01
N VAL A 74 11.01 17.27 -10.89
CA VAL A 74 11.09 18.50 -10.12
C VAL A 74 12.53 18.79 -9.75
N LYS A 75 12.93 20.06 -9.93
CA LYS A 75 14.19 20.56 -9.39
C LYS A 75 14.02 20.91 -7.91
N ILE A 76 14.84 20.32 -7.06
CA ILE A 76 14.84 20.51 -5.60
C ILE A 76 16.08 21.31 -5.20
N ASP A 77 15.86 22.37 -4.43
CA ASP A 77 16.92 23.11 -3.77
C ASP A 77 17.36 22.31 -2.53
N ASN A 78 18.58 21.76 -2.55
CA ASN A 78 19.06 20.90 -1.46
C ASN A 78 19.09 21.63 -0.11
N GLU A 79 19.28 22.96 -0.06
CA GLU A 79 19.30 23.69 1.21
C GLU A 79 17.90 23.90 1.79
N LYS A 80 16.87 23.95 0.95
CA LYS A 80 15.47 24.14 1.36
C LYS A 80 14.68 22.85 1.46
N GLY A 81 15.14 21.78 0.79
CA GLY A 81 14.34 20.59 0.57
C GLY A 81 13.18 20.85 -0.40
N GLY A 82 12.20 19.97 -0.39
CA GLY A 82 10.99 20.11 -1.21
C GLY A 82 10.16 18.85 -1.25
N GLN A 83 9.24 18.79 -2.21
CA GLN A 83 8.31 17.68 -2.37
C GLN A 83 8.12 17.37 -3.85
N VAL A 84 7.93 16.08 -4.13
CA VAL A 84 7.48 15.59 -5.45
C VAL A 84 6.22 14.78 -5.24
N GLU A 85 5.18 15.06 -6.02
CA GLU A 85 3.86 14.44 -5.89
C GLU A 85 3.29 14.08 -7.27
N LEU A 86 2.70 12.89 -7.39
CA LEU A 86 1.93 12.44 -8.55
C LEU A 86 0.43 12.62 -8.28
N SER A 87 -0.38 12.61 -9.34
CA SER A 87 -1.83 12.76 -9.24
C SER A 87 -2.52 11.62 -8.46
N ASP A 88 -1.88 10.46 -8.33
CA ASP A 88 -2.37 9.31 -7.58
C ASP A 88 -2.11 9.39 -6.06
N GLY A 89 -1.46 10.46 -5.59
CA GLY A 89 -1.11 10.67 -4.18
C GLY A 89 0.24 10.06 -3.77
N THR A 90 0.99 9.51 -4.72
CA THR A 90 2.39 9.13 -4.50
C THR A 90 3.22 10.38 -4.23
N LYS A 91 4.00 10.36 -3.15
CA LYS A 91 4.69 11.55 -2.67
C LYS A 91 6.05 11.22 -2.07
N ILE A 92 7.03 12.10 -2.29
CA ILE A 92 8.29 12.12 -1.54
C ILE A 92 8.46 13.48 -0.90
N ASP A 93 8.75 13.48 0.40
CA ASP A 93 9.20 14.66 1.13
C ASP A 93 10.72 14.62 1.27
N VAL A 94 11.38 15.63 0.73
CA VAL A 94 12.84 15.79 0.72
C VAL A 94 13.24 16.79 1.80
N PRO A 95 13.89 16.37 2.90
CA PRO A 95 14.37 17.29 3.90
C PRO A 95 15.52 18.16 3.39
N PRO A 96 15.73 19.35 3.98
CA PRO A 96 16.95 20.14 3.80
C PRO A 96 18.23 19.33 4.03
N GLY A 97 19.12 19.34 3.05
CA GLY A 97 20.44 18.71 3.06
C GLY A 97 20.38 17.19 2.98
N ALA A 98 19.29 16.61 2.50
CA ALA A 98 19.16 15.16 2.35
C ALA A 98 19.80 14.64 1.05
N LEU A 99 19.87 15.46 0.00
CA LEU A 99 20.44 15.04 -1.28
C LEU A 99 21.96 15.23 -1.30
N PRO A 100 22.70 14.39 -2.04
CA PRO A 100 24.08 14.68 -2.41
C PRO A 100 24.20 16.00 -3.21
N PRO A 101 25.36 16.66 -3.19
CA PRO A 101 25.55 17.96 -3.84
C PRO A 101 25.31 17.96 -5.36
N ASP A 102 25.48 16.81 -6.01
CA ASP A 102 25.34 16.65 -7.46
C ASP A 102 23.93 16.24 -7.91
N VAL A 103 22.97 16.16 -6.98
CA VAL A 103 21.58 15.76 -7.27
C VAL A 103 20.64 16.90 -6.93
N ASP A 104 20.12 17.56 -7.96
CA ASP A 104 19.16 18.65 -7.83
C ASP A 104 17.83 18.37 -8.54
N THR A 105 17.70 17.27 -9.26
CA THR A 105 16.51 16.91 -10.02
C THR A 105 16.05 15.52 -9.61
N ILE A 106 14.81 15.42 -9.16
CA ILE A 106 14.16 14.16 -8.78
C ILE A 106 13.07 13.88 -9.78
N THR A 107 12.98 12.62 -10.19
CA THR A 107 11.92 12.17 -11.07
C THR A 107 11.24 10.94 -10.50
N VAL A 108 9.91 10.95 -10.52
CA VAL A 108 9.07 9.86 -10.02
C VAL A 108 8.16 9.40 -11.15
N THR A 109 8.11 8.09 -11.38
CA THR A 109 7.29 7.49 -12.44
C THR A 109 6.43 6.37 -11.87
N SER A 110 5.14 6.36 -12.18
CA SER A 110 4.23 5.22 -11.97
C SER A 110 4.44 4.21 -13.09
N SER A 111 5.12 3.10 -12.83
CA SER A 111 5.56 2.15 -13.86
C SER A 111 4.39 1.39 -14.49
N LEU A 112 4.37 1.29 -15.82
CA LEU A 112 3.45 0.39 -16.54
C LEU A 112 3.80 -1.09 -16.35
N GLU A 113 5.05 -1.40 -15.97
CA GLU A 113 5.48 -2.75 -15.65
C GLU A 113 4.94 -3.17 -14.27
N PRO A 114 4.17 -4.28 -14.17
CA PRO A 114 3.66 -4.76 -12.89
C PRO A 114 4.79 -5.27 -11.99
N ALA A 115 4.48 -5.46 -10.71
CA ALA A 115 5.43 -6.06 -9.78
C ALA A 115 5.77 -7.52 -10.17
N PRO A 116 7.01 -7.98 -9.88
CA PRO A 116 7.40 -9.37 -10.10
C PRO A 116 6.45 -10.37 -9.43
N SER A 117 6.24 -11.55 -10.04
CA SER A 117 5.22 -12.52 -9.61
C SER A 117 5.50 -13.16 -8.24
N GLU A 118 6.73 -13.06 -7.73
CA GLU A 118 7.08 -13.47 -6.38
C GLU A 118 6.60 -12.50 -5.28
N TYR A 119 5.92 -11.41 -5.65
CA TYR A 119 5.27 -10.48 -4.74
C TYR A 119 3.77 -10.36 -5.06
N LYS A 120 2.96 -10.20 -4.01
CA LYS A 120 1.55 -9.82 -4.10
C LYS A 120 1.47 -8.35 -3.71
N THR A 121 1.15 -7.47 -4.66
CA THR A 121 1.14 -6.01 -4.43
C THR A 121 -0.25 -5.41 -4.53
N VAL A 122 -0.43 -4.33 -3.78
CA VAL A 122 -1.65 -3.50 -3.77
C VAL A 122 -1.38 -2.07 -4.23
N SER A 123 -0.18 -1.83 -4.74
CA SER A 123 0.17 -0.63 -5.50
C SER A 123 0.95 -1.01 -6.76
N PRO A 124 0.99 -0.13 -7.76
CA PRO A 124 1.98 -0.19 -8.82
C PRO A 124 3.41 -0.17 -8.29
N VAL A 125 4.35 -0.48 -9.19
CA VAL A 125 5.77 -0.18 -8.97
C VAL A 125 6.02 1.28 -9.31
N PHE A 126 6.63 2.00 -8.38
CA PHE A 126 7.09 3.37 -8.59
C PHE A 126 8.59 3.38 -8.80
N VAL A 127 9.05 4.13 -9.81
CA VAL A 127 10.48 4.29 -10.13
C VAL A 127 10.91 5.69 -9.73
N PHE A 128 11.98 5.75 -8.94
CA PHE A 128 12.56 6.96 -8.40
C PHE A 128 13.95 7.18 -8.99
N GLU A 129 14.16 8.32 -9.63
CA GLU A 129 15.39 8.66 -10.33
C GLU A 129 16.00 9.96 -9.75
N PRO A 130 17.34 10.08 -9.70
CA PRO A 130 18.33 9.20 -10.33
C PRO A 130 18.57 7.88 -9.55
N ALA A 131 18.47 6.75 -10.24
CA ALA A 131 18.57 5.44 -9.61
C ALA A 131 19.93 5.22 -8.94
N GLY A 132 19.93 4.66 -7.73
CA GLY A 132 21.13 4.42 -6.95
C GLY A 132 21.67 5.65 -6.21
N THR A 133 20.99 6.79 -6.24
CA THR A 133 21.36 7.94 -5.38
C THR A 133 21.17 7.54 -3.92
N VAL A 134 22.22 7.61 -3.11
CA VAL A 134 22.16 7.39 -1.66
C VAL A 134 22.04 8.74 -0.96
N PHE A 135 21.12 8.86 -0.01
CA PHE A 135 20.84 10.12 0.66
C PHE A 135 21.72 10.35 1.89
N LEU A 136 21.98 11.62 2.19
CA LEU A 136 22.65 12.04 3.42
C LEU A 136 21.71 11.98 4.63
N LYS A 137 20.39 12.02 4.39
CA LYS A 137 19.33 11.86 5.39
C LYS A 137 18.20 11.03 4.76
N PRO A 138 17.49 10.19 5.53
CA PRO A 138 16.33 9.47 5.01
C PRO A 138 15.27 10.40 4.43
N LEU A 139 14.63 9.98 3.34
CA LEU A 139 13.47 10.67 2.77
C LEU A 139 12.20 9.95 3.20
N GLN A 140 11.12 10.69 3.43
CA GLN A 140 9.82 10.09 3.65
C GLN A 140 9.14 9.83 2.30
N VAL A 141 8.65 8.62 2.11
CA VAL A 141 7.84 8.23 0.95
C VAL A 141 6.42 7.91 1.39
N THR A 142 5.44 8.35 0.61
CA THR A 142 4.03 8.02 0.75
C THR A 142 3.57 7.34 -0.54
N LEU A 143 3.06 6.12 -0.44
CA LEU A 143 2.56 5.35 -1.59
C LEU A 143 1.06 5.06 -1.40
N PRO A 144 0.21 5.31 -2.42
CA PRO A 144 -1.20 4.99 -2.36
C PRO A 144 -1.46 3.48 -2.45
N ILE A 145 -2.49 3.02 -1.76
CA ILE A 145 -2.94 1.63 -1.77
C ILE A 145 -4.26 1.51 -2.53
N SER A 146 -4.28 0.61 -3.52
CA SER A 146 -5.49 0.23 -4.24
C SER A 146 -6.22 -0.88 -3.49
N MET A 147 -7.27 -0.51 -2.76
CA MET A 147 -8.10 -1.43 -1.98
C MET A 147 -9.01 -2.33 -2.85
N SER A 148 -8.97 -2.20 -4.18
CA SER A 148 -9.73 -3.05 -5.12
C SER A 148 -9.23 -4.49 -5.17
N GLN A 149 -7.99 -4.72 -4.75
CA GLN A 149 -7.37 -6.04 -4.64
C GLN A 149 -7.62 -6.54 -3.22
N GLY A 150 -8.72 -7.27 -3.01
CA GLY A 150 -9.24 -7.72 -1.72
C GLY A 150 -8.16 -8.11 -0.71
N LEU A 151 -7.83 -7.16 0.17
CA LEU A 151 -6.91 -7.38 1.27
C LEU A 151 -7.59 -8.31 2.26
N ASP A 152 -7.01 -9.49 2.43
CA ASP A 152 -7.39 -10.37 3.54
C ASP A 152 -6.84 -9.80 4.85
N SER A 153 -7.50 -10.10 5.97
CA SER A 153 -7.07 -9.64 7.30
C SER A 153 -5.73 -10.23 7.74
N THR A 154 -5.15 -11.12 6.94
CA THR A 154 -3.87 -11.80 7.17
C THR A 154 -2.70 -11.18 6.41
N SER A 155 -2.96 -10.28 5.46
CA SER A 155 -1.97 -9.67 4.59
C SER A 155 -0.99 -8.82 5.41
N LYS A 156 0.30 -9.11 5.30
CA LYS A 156 1.37 -8.39 6.00
C LYS A 156 1.96 -7.30 5.11
N LEU A 157 1.13 -6.34 4.76
CA LEU A 157 1.53 -5.25 3.87
C LEU A 157 2.68 -4.43 4.45
N THR A 158 3.64 -4.12 3.59
CA THR A 158 4.75 -3.22 3.85
C THR A 158 5.13 -2.50 2.56
N ILE A 159 5.85 -1.38 2.68
CA ILE A 159 6.59 -0.84 1.56
C ILE A 159 7.77 -1.77 1.28
N LEU A 160 7.76 -2.35 0.08
CA LEU A 160 8.86 -3.11 -0.49
C LEU A 160 9.73 -2.15 -1.28
N TRP A 161 11.00 -2.03 -0.92
CA TRP A 161 11.96 -1.13 -1.57
C TRP A 161 13.12 -1.92 -2.15
N SER A 162 13.40 -1.75 -3.44
CA SER A 162 14.45 -2.52 -4.11
C SER A 162 15.83 -2.19 -3.53
N ARG A 163 16.64 -3.22 -3.31
CA ARG A 163 17.94 -3.11 -2.65
C ARG A 163 18.92 -2.28 -3.46
N HIS A 164 19.79 -1.56 -2.77
CA HIS A 164 20.87 -0.83 -3.43
C HIS A 164 21.90 -1.81 -3.99
N ARG A 165 22.07 -1.84 -5.32
CA ARG A 165 23.08 -2.67 -6.03
C ARG A 165 22.94 -4.19 -5.80
N ALA A 166 21.76 -4.65 -5.43
CA ALA A 166 21.46 -6.07 -5.26
C ALA A 166 20.03 -6.38 -5.74
N ASP A 167 19.77 -7.65 -6.00
CA ASP A 167 18.44 -8.10 -6.40
C ASP A 167 17.50 -8.21 -5.20
N GLY A 168 16.21 -8.09 -5.49
CA GLY A 168 15.13 -8.19 -4.51
C GLY A 168 14.82 -6.89 -3.78
N PHE A 169 13.93 -7.01 -2.80
CA PHE A 169 13.36 -5.90 -2.04
C PHE A 169 13.58 -6.10 -0.54
N ASP A 170 13.78 -4.98 0.16
CA ASP A 170 13.76 -4.90 1.61
C ASP A 170 12.38 -4.43 2.08
N MET A 171 11.99 -4.86 3.28
CA MET A 171 10.74 -4.45 3.92
C MET A 171 11.02 -3.20 4.75
N ILE A 172 10.38 -2.09 4.39
CA ILE A 172 10.53 -0.82 5.09
C ILE A 172 9.53 -0.77 6.24
N PRO A 173 9.94 -0.37 7.46
CA PRO A 173 9.00 -0.07 8.53
C PRO A 173 7.92 0.90 8.03
N THR A 174 6.68 0.41 7.98
CA THR A 174 5.58 1.09 7.29
C THR A 174 4.50 1.44 8.30
N THR A 175 4.04 2.69 8.22
CA THR A 175 2.83 3.15 8.89
C THR A 175 1.74 3.38 7.85
N PHE A 176 0.48 3.17 8.20
CA PHE A 176 -0.64 3.41 7.30
C PHE A 176 -1.40 4.65 7.74
N ALA A 177 -1.63 5.57 6.81
CA ALA A 177 -2.46 6.75 7.02
C ALA A 177 -3.80 6.56 6.30
N LEU A 178 -4.88 6.89 7.00
CA LEU A 178 -6.25 6.82 6.48
C LEU A 178 -6.74 8.25 6.21
N SER A 179 -7.17 8.50 4.99
CA SER A 179 -7.98 9.66 4.64
C SER A 179 -9.41 9.21 4.32
N SER A 180 -10.32 10.17 4.13
CA SER A 180 -11.70 9.86 3.76
C SER A 180 -11.85 9.16 2.41
N SER A 181 -10.84 9.21 1.55
CA SER A 181 -10.90 8.71 0.16
C SER A 181 -9.78 7.74 -0.22
N ALA A 182 -8.74 7.61 0.60
CA ALA A 182 -7.56 6.81 0.27
C ALA A 182 -6.84 6.30 1.52
N VAL A 183 -6.23 5.12 1.39
CA VAL A 183 -5.24 4.59 2.33
C VAL A 183 -3.86 4.76 1.72
N THR A 184 -2.91 5.27 2.49
CA THR A 184 -1.52 5.40 2.04
C THR A 184 -0.56 4.70 3.00
N ALA A 185 0.49 4.10 2.44
CA ALA A 185 1.62 3.55 3.17
C ALA A 185 2.71 4.62 3.27
N VAL A 186 3.27 4.83 4.45
CA VAL A 186 4.30 5.83 4.74
C VAL A 186 5.51 5.15 5.37
N GLY A 187 6.71 5.45 4.84
CA GLY A 187 7.98 4.91 5.33
C GLY A 187 9.16 5.82 5.01
N GLU A 188 10.33 5.47 5.53
CA GLU A 188 11.59 6.18 5.27
C GLU A 188 12.53 5.35 4.39
N VAL A 189 13.16 5.99 3.41
CA VAL A 189 14.07 5.35 2.45
C VAL A 189 15.40 6.09 2.40
N THR A 190 16.48 5.36 2.13
CA THR A 190 17.86 5.87 2.15
C THR A 190 18.52 5.93 0.78
N HIS A 191 17.86 5.46 -0.27
CA HIS A 191 18.32 5.58 -1.65
C HIS A 191 17.18 5.59 -2.66
N PHE A 192 17.41 6.18 -3.84
CA PHE A 192 16.50 6.08 -4.98
C PHE A 192 16.63 4.73 -5.69
N SER A 193 15.49 4.11 -5.96
CA SER A 193 15.38 2.88 -6.73
C SER A 193 13.91 2.68 -7.15
N LYS A 194 13.36 1.48 -6.95
CA LYS A 194 11.95 1.14 -7.15
C LYS A 194 11.27 0.81 -5.82
N GLY A 195 10.01 1.23 -5.65
CA GLY A 195 9.20 0.96 -4.47
C GLY A 195 7.76 0.55 -4.80
N MET A 196 7.15 -0.27 -3.95
CA MET A 196 5.76 -0.72 -4.07
C MET A 196 5.21 -1.11 -2.69
N VAL A 197 3.89 -1.24 -2.56
CA VAL A 197 3.23 -1.73 -1.34
C VAL A 197 2.73 -3.14 -1.58
N GLY A 198 3.11 -4.08 -0.72
CA GLY A 198 2.71 -5.47 -0.85
C GLY A 198 3.37 -6.38 0.18
N GLU A 199 3.38 -7.66 -0.13
CA GLU A 199 4.08 -8.69 0.62
C GLU A 199 4.76 -9.67 -0.32
N LYS A 200 5.72 -10.44 0.20
CA LYS A 200 6.32 -11.53 -0.56
C LYS A 200 5.28 -12.64 -0.72
N TYR A 201 5.00 -13.04 -1.95
CA TYR A 201 4.09 -14.14 -2.24
C TYR A 201 4.79 -15.44 -1.83
N VAL A 202 4.33 -16.03 -0.74
CA VAL A 202 4.66 -17.41 -0.41
C VAL A 202 3.71 -18.26 -1.22
N VAL A 203 4.20 -18.83 -2.31
CA VAL A 203 3.49 -19.96 -2.92
C VAL A 203 3.46 -21.02 -1.85
N ASP A 204 2.29 -21.30 -1.27
CA ASP A 204 2.16 -22.46 -0.40
C ASP A 204 2.70 -23.64 -1.20
N PRO A 205 3.74 -24.35 -0.70
CA PRO A 205 4.22 -25.53 -1.39
C PRO A 205 3.01 -26.45 -1.49
N HIS A 206 2.55 -26.66 -2.72
CA HIS A 206 1.48 -27.59 -3.02
C HIS A 206 1.70 -28.84 -2.14
N PRO A 207 0.71 -29.27 -1.34
CA PRO A 207 0.88 -30.48 -0.55
C PRO A 207 1.38 -31.54 -1.53
N ALA A 208 2.51 -32.17 -1.20
CA ALA A 208 3.06 -33.22 -2.05
C ALA A 208 1.90 -34.15 -2.45
N PRO A 209 1.80 -34.55 -3.73
CA PRO A 209 0.72 -35.42 -4.17
C PRO A 209 0.60 -36.56 -3.17
N ASP A 210 -0.61 -36.74 -2.61
CA ASP A 210 -0.84 -37.76 -1.59
C ASP A 210 -0.32 -39.10 -2.16
N PRO A 211 0.69 -39.73 -1.55
CA PRO A 211 1.22 -41.00 -2.05
C PRO A 211 0.18 -42.12 -2.02
N TYR A 212 -1.03 -41.88 -1.49
CA TYR A 212 -2.15 -42.79 -1.42
C TYR A 212 -3.36 -42.41 -2.29
N ALA A 213 -3.24 -41.42 -3.18
CA ALA A 213 -4.26 -41.19 -4.20
C ALA A 213 -4.12 -42.23 -5.33
N ASP A 214 -4.73 -43.40 -5.13
CA ASP A 214 -4.96 -44.44 -6.16
C ASP A 214 -6.09 -44.08 -7.13
#